data_AF-A0A937X1E1-F1
#
_entry.id   AF-A0A937X1E1-F1
#
_cell.length_a   1.000
_cell.length_b   1.000
_cell.length_c   1.000
_cell.angle_alpha   90.00
_cell.angle_beta   90.00
_cell.angle_gamma   90.00
#
_symmetry.space_group_name_H-M   'P 1'
#
loop_
_entity.id
_entity.type
_entity.pdbx_description
1 polymer ?
#
loop_
_entity_poly.entity_id
_entity_poly.type
_entity_poly.pdbx_seq_one_letter_code
_entity_poly.pdbx_strand_id
1 'polypeptide(L)'
;MLAKTGKDKEAIQAYRRAVEIFPFYSEPLYNMGNALRRINASADEVVAAYRKAIEYDQGHREAHANLAVVLLDAGRVQEATSVVETLAKLDPVFPSLAFLRARIETSQMASTLPLPATFEQAVTAYAAGRHAETILLMKQALDSGVLSPHIRRTGLFVLANAFAGLGDSTQSRQYRALAEKSRRRSSTLSMITPAIPCLDRYKKVFPSSLILSRSFS
;
A
#
# COMPACT_ATOMS: atom_id res chain seq x y z
N MET A 1 18.95 -0.41 -23.05
CA MET A 1 17.88 -1.35 -22.64
C MET A 1 17.66 -2.51 -23.64
N LEU A 2 17.81 -2.32 -24.96
CA LEU A 2 17.50 -3.33 -25.99
C LEU A 2 18.25 -4.67 -25.89
N ALA A 3 19.53 -4.66 -25.50
CA ALA A 3 20.31 -5.89 -25.38
C ALA A 3 19.82 -6.81 -24.23
N LYS A 4 19.28 -6.24 -23.15
CA LYS A 4 18.76 -7.01 -22.01
C LYS A 4 17.44 -7.69 -22.37
N THR A 5 16.55 -6.97 -23.06
CA THR A 5 15.28 -7.52 -23.57
C THR A 5 15.48 -8.60 -24.63
N GLY A 6 16.54 -8.51 -25.46
CA GLY A 6 16.90 -9.56 -26.41
C GLY A 6 17.28 -10.87 -25.70
N LYS A 7 18.16 -10.79 -24.70
CA LYS A 7 18.56 -11.94 -23.87
C LYS A 7 17.39 -12.57 -23.11
N ASP A 8 16.46 -11.75 -22.62
CA ASP A 8 15.28 -12.26 -21.92
C ASP A 8 14.31 -13.02 -22.85
N LYS A 9 14.17 -12.58 -24.11
CA LYS A 9 13.38 -13.33 -25.12
C LYS A 9 14.03 -14.66 -25.50
N GLU A 10 15.34 -14.69 -25.67
CA GLU A 10 16.09 -15.92 -25.90
C GLU A 10 16.00 -16.88 -24.71
N ALA A 11 16.09 -16.35 -23.48
CA ALA A 11 15.93 -17.12 -22.26
C ALA A 11 14.53 -17.76 -22.16
N ILE A 12 13.47 -17.03 -22.52
CA ILE A 12 12.10 -17.59 -22.57
C ILE A 12 12.02 -18.76 -23.55
N GLN A 13 12.65 -18.68 -24.73
CA GLN A 13 12.69 -19.81 -25.66
C GLN A 13 13.46 -21.01 -25.09
N ALA A 14 14.59 -20.75 -24.42
CA ALA A 14 15.35 -21.81 -23.75
C ALA A 14 14.55 -22.49 -22.64
N TYR A 15 13.82 -21.72 -21.82
CA TYR A 15 12.96 -22.29 -20.78
C TYR A 15 11.78 -23.08 -21.37
N ARG A 16 11.19 -22.65 -22.49
CA ARG A 16 10.14 -23.44 -23.17
C ARG A 16 10.67 -24.82 -23.60
N ARG A 17 11.84 -24.88 -24.22
CA ARG A 17 12.50 -26.16 -24.57
C ARG A 17 12.83 -26.99 -23.33
N ALA A 18 13.30 -26.35 -22.26
CA ALA A 18 13.59 -27.04 -21.01
C ALA A 18 12.34 -27.71 -20.41
N VAL A 19 11.18 -27.05 -20.50
CA VAL A 19 9.89 -27.60 -20.06
C VAL A 19 9.40 -28.74 -20.96
N GLU A 20 9.73 -28.73 -22.26
CA GLU A 20 9.44 -29.85 -23.16
C GLU A 20 10.25 -31.10 -22.81
N ILE A 21 11.51 -30.93 -22.39
CA ILE A 21 12.41 -32.02 -22.04
C ILE A 21 12.16 -32.51 -20.60
N PHE A 22 11.93 -31.59 -19.67
CA PHE A 22 11.69 -31.86 -18.24
C PHE A 22 10.37 -31.23 -17.79
N PRO A 23 9.22 -31.86 -18.10
CA PRO A 23 7.91 -31.26 -17.88
C PRO A 23 7.55 -31.08 -16.42
N PHE A 24 8.15 -31.83 -15.50
CA PHE A 24 7.83 -31.80 -14.06
C PHE A 24 8.77 -30.92 -13.23
N TYR A 25 9.54 -30.03 -13.87
CA TYR A 25 10.51 -29.20 -13.16
C TYR A 25 10.00 -27.75 -13.00
N SER A 26 9.90 -27.29 -11.76
CA SER A 26 9.30 -26.00 -11.40
C SER A 26 10.21 -24.80 -11.74
N GLU A 27 11.53 -24.97 -11.67
CA GLU A 27 12.49 -23.88 -11.76
C GLU A 27 12.58 -23.20 -13.15
N PRO A 28 12.54 -23.91 -14.30
CA PRO A 28 12.45 -23.30 -15.62
C PRO A 28 11.19 -22.47 -15.80
N LEU A 29 10.06 -22.91 -15.24
CA LEU A 29 8.78 -22.20 -15.30
C LEU A 29 8.80 -20.94 -14.43
N TYR A 30 9.36 -21.04 -13.22
CA TYR A 30 9.60 -19.89 -12.35
C TYR A 30 10.51 -18.85 -13.02
N ASN A 31 11.62 -19.30 -13.60
CA ASN A 31 12.57 -18.42 -14.29
C ASN A 31 12.02 -17.85 -15.60
N MET A 32 11.15 -18.58 -16.30
CA MET A 32 10.38 -18.07 -17.42
C MET A 32 9.43 -16.95 -16.97
N GLY A 33 8.70 -17.12 -15.86
CA GLY A 33 7.89 -16.06 -15.26
C GLY A 33 8.70 -14.80 -14.95
N ASN A 34 9.89 -14.96 -14.37
CA ASN A 34 10.81 -13.84 -14.11
C ASN A 34 11.26 -13.13 -15.40
N ALA A 35 11.56 -13.88 -16.46
CA ALA A 35 11.94 -13.32 -17.76
C ALA A 35 10.77 -12.60 -18.44
N LEU A 36 9.56 -13.16 -18.37
CA LEU A 36 8.32 -12.55 -18.87
C LEU A 36 8.05 -11.20 -18.20
N ARG A 37 8.25 -11.11 -16.88
CA ARG A 37 8.15 -9.83 -16.15
C ARG A 37 9.16 -8.79 -16.65
N ARG A 38 10.40 -9.18 -16.94
CA ARG A 38 11.45 -8.26 -17.40
C ARG A 38 11.19 -7.70 -18.79
N ILE A 39 10.45 -8.42 -19.62
CA ILE A 39 10.02 -7.94 -20.95
C ILE A 39 8.65 -7.26 -20.94
N ASN A 40 8.04 -7.05 -19.77
CA ASN A 40 6.69 -6.51 -19.61
C ASN A 40 5.63 -7.29 -20.42
N ALA A 41 5.71 -8.63 -20.39
CA ALA A 41 4.67 -9.48 -20.95
C ALA A 41 3.33 -9.26 -20.22
N SER A 42 2.24 -9.76 -20.82
CA SER A 42 0.92 -9.65 -20.21
C SER A 42 0.89 -10.30 -18.82
N ALA A 43 0.09 -9.75 -17.91
CA ALA A 43 -0.04 -10.27 -16.55
C ALA A 43 -0.49 -11.75 -16.56
N ASP A 44 -1.37 -12.13 -17.48
CA ASP A 44 -1.87 -13.50 -17.60
C ASP A 44 -0.80 -14.50 -18.02
N GLU A 45 0.10 -14.13 -18.95
CA GLU A 45 1.23 -14.99 -19.32
C GLU A 45 2.18 -15.22 -18.15
N VAL A 46 2.48 -14.16 -17.40
CA VAL A 46 3.35 -14.24 -16.22
C VAL A 46 2.70 -15.09 -15.13
N VAL A 47 1.41 -14.89 -14.86
CA VAL A 47 0.62 -15.67 -13.89
C VAL A 47 0.60 -17.15 -14.28
N ALA A 48 0.39 -17.47 -15.56
CA ALA A 48 0.38 -18.84 -16.05
C ALA A 48 1.72 -19.55 -15.79
N ALA A 49 2.84 -18.87 -16.04
CA ALA A 49 4.17 -19.44 -15.80
C ALA A 49 4.40 -19.77 -14.31
N TYR A 50 4.07 -18.86 -13.39
CA TYR A 50 4.22 -19.13 -11.96
C TYR A 50 3.23 -20.17 -11.43
N ARG A 51 1.97 -20.17 -11.89
CA ARG A 51 0.99 -21.21 -11.51
C ARG A 51 1.46 -22.59 -11.92
N LYS A 52 1.99 -22.73 -13.14
CA LYS A 52 2.52 -24.01 -13.60
C LYS A 52 3.77 -24.43 -12.80
N ALA A 53 4.62 -23.49 -12.40
CA ALA A 53 5.72 -23.79 -11.49
C ALA A 53 5.24 -24.32 -10.13
N ILE A 54 4.19 -23.71 -9.57
CA ILE A 54 3.55 -24.12 -8.30
C ILE A 54 2.83 -25.46 -8.43
N GLU A 55 2.27 -25.78 -9.60
CA GLU A 55 1.64 -27.07 -9.86
C GLU A 55 2.64 -28.24 -9.71
N TYR A 56 3.87 -28.05 -10.20
CA TYR A 56 4.93 -29.05 -10.08
C TYR A 56 5.65 -29.02 -8.72
N ASP A 57 5.74 -27.85 -8.09
CA ASP A 57 6.24 -27.71 -6.72
C ASP A 57 5.34 -26.80 -5.89
N GLN A 58 4.40 -27.44 -5.18
CA GLN A 58 3.43 -26.74 -4.34
C GLN A 58 4.10 -25.97 -3.18
N GLY A 59 5.32 -26.37 -2.81
CA GLY A 59 6.14 -25.78 -1.74
C GLY A 59 7.03 -24.62 -2.20
N HIS A 60 7.01 -24.23 -3.48
CA HIS A 60 7.90 -23.21 -4.01
C HIS A 60 7.50 -21.79 -3.54
N ARG A 61 8.05 -21.38 -2.39
CA ARG A 61 7.71 -20.13 -1.67
C ARG A 61 7.92 -18.88 -2.53
N GLU A 62 9.01 -18.82 -3.28
CA GLU A 62 9.35 -17.70 -4.16
C GLU A 62 8.37 -17.58 -5.34
N ALA A 63 7.90 -18.70 -5.90
CA ALA A 63 6.90 -18.69 -6.95
C ALA A 63 5.55 -18.16 -6.41
N HIS A 64 5.13 -18.56 -5.21
CA HIS A 64 3.95 -17.99 -4.54
C HIS A 64 4.09 -16.48 -4.29
N ALA A 65 5.24 -16.04 -3.76
CA ALA A 65 5.48 -14.62 -3.49
C ALA A 65 5.46 -13.77 -4.78
N ASN A 66 6.11 -14.23 -5.84
CA ASN A 66 6.14 -13.52 -7.13
C ASN A 66 4.78 -13.55 -7.84
N LEU A 67 4.04 -14.65 -7.74
CA LEU A 67 2.65 -14.73 -8.23
C LEU A 67 1.77 -13.70 -7.52
N ALA A 68 1.85 -13.61 -6.19
CA ALA A 68 1.09 -12.62 -5.41
C ALA A 68 1.41 -11.18 -5.83
N VAL A 69 2.69 -10.86 -6.08
CA VAL A 69 3.11 -9.54 -6.58
C VAL A 69 2.45 -9.23 -7.92
N VAL A 70 2.50 -10.15 -8.88
CA VAL A 70 1.96 -9.93 -10.24
C VAL A 70 0.43 -9.82 -10.20
N LEU A 71 -0.24 -10.62 -9.38
CA LEU A 71 -1.70 -10.52 -9.20
C LEU A 71 -2.10 -9.16 -8.59
N LEU A 72 -1.33 -8.66 -7.62
CA LEU A 72 -1.56 -7.32 -7.06
C LEU A 72 -1.32 -6.22 -8.08
N ASP A 73 -0.26 -6.32 -8.88
CA ASP A 73 0.05 -5.35 -9.94
C ASP A 73 -1.05 -5.34 -11.03
N ALA A 74 -1.69 -6.50 -11.27
CA ALA A 74 -2.82 -6.66 -12.18
C ALA A 74 -4.19 -6.32 -11.55
N GLY A 75 -4.25 -5.88 -10.29
CA GLY A 75 -5.50 -5.57 -9.58
C GLY A 75 -6.34 -6.79 -9.19
N ARG A 76 -5.80 -8.01 -9.31
CA ARG A 76 -6.47 -9.28 -8.97
C ARG A 76 -6.27 -9.62 -7.49
N VAL A 77 -6.79 -8.73 -6.63
CA VAL A 77 -6.50 -8.69 -5.19
C VAL A 77 -7.00 -9.94 -4.45
N GLN A 78 -8.17 -10.45 -4.83
CA GLN A 78 -8.77 -11.64 -4.22
C GLN A 78 -7.89 -12.87 -4.48
N GLU A 79 -7.42 -13.05 -5.71
CA GLU A 79 -6.52 -14.16 -6.07
C GLU A 79 -5.17 -14.02 -5.36
N ALA A 80 -4.62 -12.80 -5.27
CA ALA A 80 -3.40 -12.55 -4.51
C ALA A 80 -3.55 -12.91 -3.02
N THR A 81 -4.73 -12.65 -2.43
CA THR A 81 -5.03 -12.97 -1.03
C THR A 81 -4.92 -14.47 -0.77
N SER A 82 -5.55 -15.30 -1.61
CA SER A 82 -5.49 -16.76 -1.48
C SER A 82 -4.05 -17.30 -1.63
N VAL A 83 -3.26 -16.72 -2.53
CA VAL A 83 -1.85 -17.11 -2.71
C VAL A 83 -1.01 -16.75 -1.48
N VAL A 84 -1.22 -15.56 -0.91
CA VAL A 84 -0.51 -15.10 0.29
C VAL A 84 -0.90 -15.90 1.53
N GLU A 85 -2.14 -16.33 1.66
CA GLU A 85 -2.57 -17.26 2.72
C GLU A 85 -1.88 -18.61 2.60
N THR A 86 -1.72 -19.12 1.37
CA THR A 86 -1.01 -20.37 1.10
C THR A 86 0.48 -20.22 1.46
N LEU A 87 1.13 -19.14 1.02
CA LEU A 87 2.51 -18.83 1.40
C LEU A 87 2.69 -18.74 2.91
N ALA A 88 1.76 -18.12 3.63
CA ALA A 88 1.81 -18.02 5.09
C ALA A 88 1.70 -19.38 5.79
N LYS A 89 0.98 -20.35 5.21
CA LYS A 89 0.92 -21.73 5.74
C LYS A 89 2.22 -22.48 5.47
N LEU A 90 2.86 -22.26 4.32
CA LEU A 90 4.12 -22.91 3.96
C LEU A 90 5.32 -22.35 4.73
N ASP A 91 5.33 -21.03 4.96
CA ASP A 91 6.38 -20.32 5.68
C ASP A 91 5.84 -19.02 6.31
N PRO A 92 5.48 -19.06 7.60
CA PRO A 92 4.98 -17.89 8.34
C PRO A 92 6.01 -16.76 8.51
N VAL A 93 7.30 -17.04 8.35
CA VAL A 93 8.40 -16.07 8.54
C VAL A 93 9.03 -15.63 7.21
N PHE A 94 8.41 -15.98 6.08
CA PHE A 94 8.92 -15.63 4.75
C PHE A 94 9.13 -14.10 4.62
N PRO A 95 10.33 -13.63 4.23
CA PRO A 95 10.71 -12.21 4.34
C PRO A 95 9.75 -11.20 3.70
N SER A 96 9.07 -11.58 2.61
CA SER A 96 8.15 -10.69 1.88
C SER A 96 6.68 -10.81 2.32
N LEU A 97 6.33 -11.74 3.21
CA LEU A 97 4.94 -12.03 3.57
C LEU A 97 4.22 -10.82 4.18
N ALA A 98 4.88 -10.14 5.12
CA ALA A 98 4.32 -8.94 5.77
C ALA A 98 4.08 -7.80 4.77
N PHE A 99 4.98 -7.65 3.79
CA PHE A 99 4.84 -6.64 2.74
C PHE A 99 3.67 -6.96 1.80
N LEU A 100 3.52 -8.22 1.39
CA LEU A 100 2.43 -8.66 0.52
C LEU A 100 1.05 -8.49 1.20
N ARG A 101 0.94 -8.82 2.49
CA ARG A 101 -0.28 -8.60 3.27
C ARG A 101 -0.65 -7.13 3.36
N ALA A 102 0.30 -6.25 3.67
CA ALA A 102 0.07 -4.81 3.71
C ALA A 102 -0.42 -4.25 2.36
N ARG A 103 0.10 -4.76 1.24
CA ARG A 103 -0.37 -4.38 -0.10
C ARG A 103 -1.81 -4.84 -0.38
N ILE A 104 -2.15 -6.08 -0.02
CA ILE A 104 -3.51 -6.61 -0.13
C ILE A 104 -4.47 -5.75 0.70
N GLU A 105 -4.14 -5.52 1.97
CA GLU A 105 -4.95 -4.70 2.89
C GLU A 105 -5.18 -3.29 2.33
N THR A 106 -4.12 -2.65 1.80
CA THR A 106 -4.23 -1.32 1.18
C THR A 106 -5.15 -1.33 -0.04
N SER A 107 -5.06 -2.36 -0.89
CA SER A 107 -5.89 -2.49 -2.09
C SER A 107 -7.35 -2.83 -1.76
N GLN A 108 -7.59 -3.64 -0.72
CA GLN A 108 -8.93 -3.93 -0.20
C GLN A 108 -9.56 -2.72 0.50
N MET A 109 -8.76 -1.90 1.20
CA MET A 109 -9.22 -0.64 1.79
C MET A 109 -9.62 0.38 0.72
N ALA A 110 -8.87 0.46 -0.39
CA ALA A 110 -9.20 1.31 -1.53
C ALA A 110 -10.53 0.94 -2.21
N SER A 111 -11.03 -0.29 -2.00
CA SER A 111 -12.29 -0.80 -2.57
C SER A 111 -13.47 -0.84 -1.59
N THR A 112 -13.25 -0.59 -0.30
CA THR A 112 -14.29 -0.77 0.74
C THR A 112 -14.76 0.50 1.43
N LEU A 113 -14.05 1.62 1.32
CA LEU A 113 -14.60 2.93 1.71
C LEU A 113 -14.08 4.02 0.76
N PRO A 114 -14.94 4.84 0.13
CA PRO A 114 -14.46 6.12 -0.36
C PRO A 114 -13.87 6.85 0.84
N LEU A 115 -12.65 7.39 0.67
CA LEU A 115 -12.07 8.24 1.70
C LEU A 115 -13.09 9.34 1.99
N PRO A 116 -13.32 9.72 3.26
CA PRO A 116 -14.17 10.86 3.54
C PRO A 116 -13.71 12.04 2.69
N ALA A 117 -14.63 12.73 2.01
CA ALA A 117 -14.28 13.81 1.08
C ALA A 117 -13.33 14.83 1.71
N THR A 118 -13.42 15.04 3.03
CA THR A 118 -12.52 15.88 3.83
C THR A 118 -11.07 15.38 3.85
N PHE A 119 -10.86 14.06 3.91
CA PHE A 119 -9.52 13.45 3.83
C PHE A 119 -8.93 13.60 2.43
N GLU A 120 -9.74 13.38 1.38
CA GLU A 120 -9.30 13.58 0.00
C GLU A 120 -8.92 15.04 -0.26
N GLN A 121 -9.78 15.98 0.14
CA GLN A 121 -9.50 17.42 0.05
C GLN A 121 -8.23 17.79 0.81
N ALA A 122 -7.98 17.22 2.00
CA ALA A 122 -6.76 17.46 2.76
C ALA A 122 -5.50 16.99 2.01
N VAL A 123 -5.56 15.82 1.37
CA VAL A 123 -4.44 15.29 0.56
C VAL A 123 -4.21 16.15 -0.68
N THR A 124 -5.27 16.60 -1.35
CA THR A 124 -5.16 17.52 -2.50
C THR A 124 -4.57 18.87 -2.09
N ALA A 125 -5.00 19.43 -0.95
CA ALA A 125 -4.42 20.67 -0.41
C ALA A 125 -2.93 20.52 -0.09
N TYR A 126 -2.53 19.36 0.44
CA TYR A 126 -1.13 19.06 0.74
C TYR A 126 -0.28 18.98 -0.53
N ALA A 127 -0.77 18.27 -1.55
CA ALA A 127 -0.10 18.17 -2.85
C ALA A 127 0.08 19.53 -3.53
N ALA A 128 -0.84 20.47 -3.29
CA ALA A 128 -0.77 21.84 -3.78
C ALA A 128 0.06 22.79 -2.88
N GLY A 129 0.75 22.29 -1.85
CA GLY A 129 1.56 23.10 -0.94
C GLY A 129 0.75 23.99 0.02
N ARG A 130 -0.57 23.82 0.09
CA ARG A 130 -1.46 24.60 0.98
C ARG A 130 -1.46 24.00 2.38
N HIS A 131 -0.34 24.19 3.09
CA HIS A 131 -0.08 23.54 4.37
C HIS A 131 -1.07 23.91 5.48
N ALA A 132 -1.54 25.15 5.53
CA ALA A 132 -2.54 25.58 6.53
C ALA A 132 -3.91 24.90 6.32
N GLU A 133 -4.37 24.86 5.06
CA GLU A 133 -5.62 24.17 4.69
C GLU A 133 -5.52 22.66 4.91
N THR A 134 -4.36 22.07 4.57
CA THR A 134 -4.07 20.67 4.87
C THR A 134 -4.25 20.35 6.35
N ILE A 135 -3.69 21.18 7.24
CA ILE A 135 -3.76 20.95 8.68
C ILE A 135 -5.21 20.98 9.17
N LEU A 136 -6.00 21.93 8.69
CA LEU A 136 -7.40 22.07 9.07
C LEU A 136 -8.21 20.84 8.65
N LEU A 137 -8.18 20.51 7.35
CA LEU A 137 -8.96 19.42 6.77
C LEU A 137 -8.51 18.06 7.30
N MET A 138 -7.20 17.85 7.46
CA MET A 138 -6.66 16.58 7.95
C MET A 138 -7.00 16.35 9.42
N LYS A 139 -6.97 17.39 10.27
CA LYS A 139 -7.45 17.28 11.66
C LYS A 139 -8.93 16.92 11.71
N GLN A 140 -9.77 17.61 10.94
CA GLN A 140 -11.20 17.32 10.84
C GLN A 140 -11.47 15.88 10.38
N ALA A 141 -10.71 15.38 9.41
CA ALA A 141 -10.81 14.01 8.94
C ALA A 141 -10.42 12.99 10.02
N LEU A 142 -9.35 13.25 10.78
CA LEU A 142 -8.90 12.40 11.89
C LEU A 142 -9.89 12.38 13.07
N ASP A 143 -10.52 13.52 13.34
CA ASP A 143 -11.50 13.68 14.43
C ASP A 143 -12.85 13.02 14.11
N SER A 144 -13.16 12.79 12.82
CA SER A 144 -14.40 12.12 12.39
C SER A 144 -14.56 10.69 12.95
N GLY A 145 -13.47 10.04 13.34
CA GLY A 145 -13.48 8.66 13.84
C GLY A 145 -13.73 7.58 12.76
N VAL A 146 -14.08 7.97 11.53
CA VAL A 146 -14.43 7.07 10.42
C VAL A 146 -13.18 6.42 9.77
N LEU A 147 -12.00 7.00 9.99
CA LEU A 147 -10.76 6.53 9.35
C LEU A 147 -10.24 5.23 9.98
N SER A 148 -9.90 4.27 9.12
CA SER A 148 -9.21 3.04 9.51
C SER A 148 -7.87 3.33 10.20
N PRO A 149 -7.35 2.43 11.06
CA PRO A 149 -6.08 2.65 11.77
C PRO A 149 -4.90 2.99 10.83
N HIS A 150 -4.89 2.41 9.63
CA HIS A 150 -3.87 2.70 8.62
C HIS A 150 -4.04 4.09 7.99
N ILE A 151 -5.25 4.44 7.54
CA ILE A 151 -5.51 5.77 6.93
C ILE A 151 -5.27 6.88 7.96
N ARG A 152 -5.66 6.66 9.22
CA ARG A 152 -5.37 7.54 10.34
C ARG A 152 -3.86 7.76 10.52
N ARG A 153 -3.05 6.69 10.45
CA ARG A 153 -1.59 6.78 10.51
C ARG A 153 -1.03 7.62 9.36
N THR A 154 -1.52 7.42 8.14
CA THR A 154 -1.11 8.20 6.97
C THR A 154 -1.45 9.68 7.15
N GLY A 155 -2.65 10.00 7.63
CA GLY A 155 -3.05 11.38 7.94
C GLY A 155 -2.16 12.06 8.98
N LEU A 156 -1.69 11.33 10.00
CA LEU A 156 -0.75 11.86 11.00
C LEU A 156 0.62 12.21 10.38
N PHE A 157 1.12 11.44 9.40
CA PHE A 157 2.35 11.80 8.69
C PHE A 157 2.17 13.02 7.79
N VAL A 158 1.02 13.14 7.12
CA VAL A 158 0.68 14.32 6.32
C VAL A 158 0.64 15.57 7.20
N LEU A 159 0.03 15.50 8.39
CA LEU A 159 0.07 16.58 9.38
C LEU A 159 1.50 16.94 9.77
N ALA A 160 2.32 15.94 10.10
CA ALA A 160 3.70 16.20 10.50
C ALA A 160 4.50 16.94 9.43
N ASN A 161 4.30 16.60 8.16
CA ASN A 161 4.99 17.26 7.05
C ASN A 161 4.41 18.64 6.74
N ALA A 162 3.09 18.83 6.85
CA ALA A 162 2.46 20.14 6.71
C ALA A 162 2.94 21.12 7.80
N PHE A 163 3.06 20.68 9.05
CA PHE A 163 3.65 21.48 10.13
C PHE A 163 5.12 21.80 9.87
N ALA A 164 5.90 20.84 9.37
CA ALA A 164 7.28 21.10 8.97
C ALA A 164 7.36 22.15 7.84
N GLY A 165 6.47 22.09 6.86
CA GLY A 165 6.37 23.08 5.77
C GLY A 165 6.03 24.50 6.23
N LEU A 166 5.39 24.64 7.41
CA LEU A 166 5.14 25.93 8.07
C LEU A 166 6.24 26.32 9.08
N GLY A 167 7.29 25.52 9.24
CA GLY A 167 8.38 25.77 10.20
C GLY A 167 8.09 25.32 11.65
N ASP A 168 6.96 24.67 11.93
CA ASP A 168 6.61 24.16 13.26
C ASP A 168 7.22 22.77 13.52
N SER A 169 8.50 22.76 13.87
CA SER A 169 9.26 21.53 14.17
C SER A 169 8.78 20.81 15.44
N THR A 170 8.04 21.48 16.31
CA THR A 170 7.52 20.89 17.55
C THR A 170 6.30 20.02 17.25
N GLN A 171 5.31 20.59 16.55
CA GLN A 171 4.13 19.85 16.11
C GLN A 171 4.50 18.74 15.12
N SER A 172 5.45 19.01 14.21
CA SER A 172 5.94 17.99 13.27
C SER A 172 6.45 16.73 14.00
N ARG A 173 7.31 16.90 15.02
CA ARG A 173 7.83 15.78 15.81
C ARG A 173 6.73 15.07 16.60
N GLN A 174 5.81 15.82 17.18
CA GLN A 174 4.68 15.27 17.93
C GLN A 174 3.80 14.36 17.06
N TYR A 175 3.43 14.81 15.86
CA TYR A 175 2.59 14.02 14.95
C TYR A 175 3.33 12.80 14.36
N ARG A 176 4.65 12.89 14.13
CA ARG A 176 5.46 11.71 13.76
C ARG A 176 5.46 10.65 14.86
N ALA A 177 5.66 11.06 16.11
CA ALA A 177 5.64 10.14 17.25
C ALA A 177 4.26 9.46 17.42
N LEU A 178 3.17 10.21 17.21
CA LEU A 178 1.81 9.65 17.22
C LEU A 178 1.59 8.63 16.09
N ALA A 179 2.07 8.92 14.89
CA ALA A 179 2.00 8.00 13.76
C ALA A 179 2.81 6.72 14.01
N GLU A 180 3.97 6.80 14.67
CA GLU A 180 4.77 5.63 15.04
C GLU A 180 4.09 4.79 16.12
N LYS A 181 3.48 5.43 17.12
CA LYS A 181 2.78 4.76 18.22
C LYS A 181 1.53 4.00 17.75
N SER A 182 0.84 4.48 16.70
CA SER A 182 -0.31 3.77 16.12
C SER A 182 0.05 2.40 15.53
N ARG A 183 1.34 2.14 15.22
CA ARG A 183 1.85 0.82 14.79
C ARG A 183 1.75 -0.25 15.89
N ARG A 184 1.95 0.16 17.15
CA ARG A 184 2.16 -0.77 18.28
C ARG A 184 0.87 -1.21 18.96
N ARG A 185 -0.26 -0.56 18.67
CA ARG A 185 -1.57 -0.80 19.31
C ARG A 185 -2.54 -1.67 18.50
N SER A 186 -2.10 -2.26 17.38
CA SER A 186 -2.95 -3.10 16.53
C SER A 186 -3.25 -4.49 17.11
N SER A 187 -2.65 -4.87 18.25
CA SER A 187 -2.81 -6.21 18.85
C SER A 187 -3.81 -6.30 20.01
N THR A 188 -4.42 -5.20 20.48
CA THR A 188 -5.48 -5.27 21.50
C THR A 188 -6.53 -4.17 21.33
N LEU A 189 -7.79 -4.61 21.37
CA LEU A 189 -9.02 -3.88 21.09
C LEU A 189 -9.26 -2.63 21.95
N SER A 190 -10.05 -1.71 21.37
CA SER A 190 -11.04 -0.82 22.01
C SER A 190 -10.55 0.27 22.98
N MET A 191 -11.13 1.46 22.81
CA MET A 191 -11.18 2.56 23.78
C MET A 191 -9.85 3.02 24.36
N ILE A 192 -9.25 4.07 23.76
CA ILE A 192 -8.67 5.24 24.45
C ILE A 192 -8.42 6.25 23.32
N THR A 193 -9.40 7.10 23.06
CA THR A 193 -9.14 8.46 22.56
C THR A 193 -8.60 9.26 23.74
N PRO A 194 -7.29 9.58 23.82
CA PRO A 194 -6.89 10.61 24.75
C PRO A 194 -7.47 11.93 24.23
N ALA A 195 -8.18 12.66 25.10
CA ALA A 195 -8.67 13.99 24.82
C ALA A 195 -7.50 14.84 24.26
N ILE A 196 -7.65 15.29 23.01
CA ILE A 196 -6.74 16.23 22.38
C ILE A 196 -6.97 17.57 23.09
N PRO A 197 -5.98 18.16 23.79
CA PRO A 197 -6.18 19.43 24.47
C PRO A 197 -6.59 20.52 23.48
N CYS A 198 -7.63 21.26 23.87
CA CYS A 198 -8.45 22.18 23.08
C CYS A 198 -7.73 23.11 22.07
N LEU A 199 -8.47 23.34 20.99
CA LEU A 199 -8.34 24.30 19.87
C LEU A 199 -8.03 25.77 20.20
N ASP A 200 -7.82 26.15 21.46
CA ASP A 200 -7.74 27.58 21.85
C ASP A 200 -6.45 28.28 21.42
N ARG A 201 -5.40 27.53 21.09
CA ARG A 201 -4.12 28.12 20.65
C ARG A 201 -4.14 28.57 19.18
N TYR A 202 -5.06 28.07 18.36
CA TYR A 202 -5.15 28.43 16.92
C TYR A 202 -6.22 29.48 16.61
N LYS A 203 -7.15 29.78 17.53
CA LYS A 203 -8.12 30.89 17.39
C LYS A 203 -7.46 32.28 17.39
N LYS A 204 -6.26 32.43 17.96
CA LYS A 204 -5.54 33.72 18.02
C LYS A 204 -4.75 34.07 16.76
N VAL A 205 -4.53 33.12 15.85
CA VAL A 205 -3.69 33.31 14.65
C VAL A 205 -4.52 33.54 13.38
N PHE A 206 -5.82 33.19 13.41
CA PHE A 206 -6.71 33.35 12.26
C PHE A 206 -7.95 34.15 12.69
N PRO A 207 -8.11 35.43 12.27
CA PRO A 207 -9.34 36.15 12.50
C PRO A 207 -10.52 35.44 11.81
N SER A 208 -11.68 35.51 12.44
CA SER A 208 -12.92 34.80 12.14
C SER A 208 -13.57 35.08 10.77
N SER A 209 -12.83 35.55 9.77
CA SER A 209 -13.36 35.98 8.47
C SER A 209 -13.38 34.91 7.38
N LEU A 210 -12.98 33.66 7.67
CA LEU A 210 -13.08 32.54 6.72
C LEU A 210 -14.22 31.56 7.01
N ILE A 211 -15.03 31.84 8.04
CA ILE A 211 -16.32 31.20 8.24
C ILE A 211 -17.36 32.24 7.85
N LEU A 212 -17.79 32.24 6.58
CA LEU A 212 -19.18 32.43 6.18
C LEU A 212 -19.30 32.57 4.65
N SER A 213 -20.30 31.85 4.14
CA SER A 213 -20.93 31.97 2.83
C SER A 213 -20.16 31.44 1.62
N ARG A 214 -20.56 30.25 1.18
CA ARG A 214 -21.48 30.21 0.04
C ARG A 214 -22.32 28.93 0.09
N SER A 215 -23.57 29.19 0.45
CA SER A 215 -24.71 28.31 0.36
C SER A 215 -24.85 27.76 -1.06
N PHE A 216 -25.31 26.52 -1.13
CA PHE A 216 -25.98 25.94 -2.28
C PHE A 216 -26.97 26.95 -2.89
N SER A 217 -26.91 27.08 -4.21
CA SER A 217 -28.05 27.37 -5.08
C SER A 217 -27.81 26.61 -6.38
#